data_AF-A0A318QP77-F1
#
_entry.id   AF-A0A318QP77-F1
#
_cell.length_a   1.000
_cell.length_b   1.000
_cell.length_c   1.000
_cell.angle_alpha   90.00
_cell.angle_beta   90.00
_cell.angle_gamma   90.00
#
_symmetry.space_group_name_H-M   'P 1'
#
loop_
_entity.id
_entity.type
_entity.pdbx_description
1 polymer ?
#
loop_
_entity_poly.entity_id
_entity_poly.type
_entity_poly.pdbx_seq_one_letter_code
_entity_poly.pdbx_strand_id
1 'polypeptide(L)'
;MSAVELILLQRVEKLGQMGEIVTVKPGYARNFLLPQGKAIRANAHNRERFERERVQLEAQNLKNREEAERLSERMHGLSVILIRQAGDSGSLYGSVTTRDIAEAATKAGLTITRNQVILPEPIKQLGLYDVSVALHPEVSMQVTVNVARSEEEAERQARGEEIGADIDDEPTLADEGVVTEGEVSEETAIEETPAV
;
A
#
# COMPACT_ATOMS: atom_id res chain seq x y z
N MET A 1 -45.23 -15.74 28.52
CA MET A 1 -43.75 -15.71 28.58
C MET A 1 -43.34 -14.26 28.79
N SER A 2 -42.59 -13.94 29.85
CA SER A 2 -42.02 -12.60 30.01
C SER A 2 -41.02 -12.35 28.89
N ALA A 3 -41.08 -11.19 28.26
CA ALA A 3 -40.10 -10.73 27.28
C ALA A 3 -39.38 -9.49 27.85
N VAL A 4 -38.12 -9.30 27.49
CA VAL A 4 -37.27 -8.19 27.96
C VAL A 4 -36.80 -7.41 26.76
N GLU A 5 -36.94 -6.10 26.82
CA GLU A 5 -36.43 -5.16 25.83
C GLU A 5 -34.97 -4.81 26.14
N LEU A 6 -34.12 -4.94 25.12
CA LEU A 6 -32.71 -4.64 25.20
C LEU A 6 -32.29 -3.76 24.02
N ILE A 7 -31.32 -2.88 24.24
CA ILE A 7 -30.64 -2.11 23.20
C ILE A 7 -29.35 -2.84 22.88
N LEU A 8 -29.14 -3.21 21.61
CA LEU A 8 -27.91 -3.88 21.19
C LEU A 8 -26.75 -2.89 21.09
N LEU A 9 -25.61 -3.22 21.70
CA LEU A 9 -24.37 -2.44 21.58
C LEU A 9 -23.44 -2.96 20.48
N GLN A 10 -23.68 -4.18 20.01
CA GLN A 10 -22.92 -4.81 18.93
C GLN A 10 -23.89 -5.53 18.01
N ARG A 11 -23.49 -5.71 16.75
CA ARG A 11 -24.25 -6.55 15.83
C ARG A 11 -24.27 -7.99 16.34
N VAL A 12 -25.45 -8.59 16.42
CA VAL A 12 -25.61 -10.01 16.79
C VAL A 12 -26.39 -10.71 15.69
N GLU A 13 -25.84 -11.82 15.22
CA GLU A 13 -26.46 -12.65 14.19
C GLU A 13 -27.88 -13.04 14.63
N LYS A 14 -28.86 -12.84 13.73
CA LYS A 14 -30.29 -13.17 13.91
C LYS A 14 -31.08 -12.27 14.87
N LEU A 15 -30.48 -11.25 15.48
CA LEU A 15 -31.20 -10.30 16.35
C LEU A 15 -31.38 -8.92 15.70
N GLY A 16 -30.31 -8.33 15.16
CA GLY A 16 -30.37 -6.97 14.65
C GLY A 16 -29.02 -6.28 14.56
N GLN A 17 -29.05 -5.00 14.21
CA GLN A 17 -27.86 -4.14 14.15
C GLN A 17 -27.60 -3.44 15.49
N MET A 18 -26.43 -2.81 15.60
CA MET A 18 -26.09 -1.99 16.77
C MET A 18 -27.06 -0.81 16.89
N GLY A 19 -27.57 -0.57 18.10
CA GLY A 19 -28.52 0.49 18.43
C GLY A 19 -29.99 0.12 18.28
N GLU A 20 -30.30 -1.09 17.82
CA GLU A 20 -31.67 -1.56 17.68
C GLU A 20 -32.26 -2.01 19.03
N ILE A 21 -33.53 -1.70 19.26
CA ILE A 21 -34.29 -2.18 20.43
C ILE A 21 -34.91 -3.51 20.06
N VAL A 22 -34.45 -4.58 20.71
CA VAL A 22 -34.90 -5.94 20.47
C VAL A 22 -35.59 -6.53 21.69
N THR A 23 -36.67 -7.27 21.44
CA THR A 23 -37.43 -7.97 22.47
C THR A 23 -37.00 -9.44 22.50
N VAL A 24 -36.36 -9.87 23.59
CA VAL A 24 -35.83 -11.24 23.74
C VAL A 24 -36.36 -11.94 24.98
N LYS A 25 -36.14 -13.27 25.06
CA LYS A 25 -36.48 -14.05 26.26
C LYS A 25 -35.52 -13.70 27.42
N PRO A 26 -36.01 -13.60 28.68
CA PRO A 26 -35.22 -13.24 29.86
C PRO A 26 -33.98 -14.11 30.07
N GLY A 27 -34.08 -15.42 29.80
CA GLY A 27 -32.94 -16.34 29.94
C GLY A 27 -31.79 -16.01 28.99
N TYR A 28 -32.12 -15.62 27.75
CA TYR A 28 -31.12 -15.24 26.75
C TYR A 28 -30.48 -13.89 27.09
N ALA A 29 -31.28 -12.92 27.56
CA ALA A 29 -30.78 -11.65 28.08
C ALA A 29 -29.78 -11.85 29.23
N ARG A 30 -30.14 -12.67 30.23
CA ARG A 30 -29.37 -12.83 31.47
C ARG A 30 -28.11 -13.66 31.30
N ASN A 31 -28.14 -14.69 30.47
CA ASN A 31 -27.02 -15.64 30.36
C ASN A 31 -26.03 -15.29 29.24
N PHE A 32 -26.49 -14.57 28.20
CA PHE A 32 -25.69 -14.31 27.01
C PHE A 32 -25.46 -12.82 26.76
N LEU A 33 -26.53 -12.04 26.58
CA LEU A 33 -26.38 -10.66 26.08
C LEU A 33 -25.85 -9.67 27.13
N LEU A 34 -26.36 -9.73 28.36
CA LEU A 34 -25.94 -8.82 29.43
C LEU A 34 -24.53 -9.12 29.97
N PRO A 35 -24.14 -10.38 30.27
CA PRO A 35 -22.79 -10.65 30.80
C PRO A 35 -21.69 -10.41 29.78
N GLN A 36 -21.97 -10.61 28.48
CA GLN A 36 -21.02 -10.36 27.40
C GLN A 36 -20.97 -8.87 26.99
N GLY A 37 -21.75 -7.99 27.62
CA GLY A 37 -21.80 -6.57 27.28
C GLY A 37 -22.33 -6.29 25.86
N LYS A 38 -23.04 -7.23 25.24
CA LYS A 38 -23.59 -7.10 23.88
C LYS A 38 -24.87 -6.28 23.83
N ALA A 39 -25.55 -6.11 24.96
CA ALA A 39 -26.78 -5.35 25.05
C ALA A 39 -26.97 -4.72 26.43
N ILE A 40 -27.75 -3.64 26.51
CA ILE A 40 -28.17 -2.97 27.75
C ILE A 40 -29.70 -3.03 27.86
N ARG A 41 -30.26 -3.02 29.07
CA ARG A 41 -31.72 -2.95 29.27
C ARG A 41 -32.30 -1.63 28.75
N ALA A 42 -33.42 -1.71 28.03
CA ALA A 42 -34.06 -0.58 27.35
C ALA A 42 -34.84 0.39 28.29
N ASN A 43 -34.22 0.83 29.38
CA ASN A 43 -34.78 1.85 30.27
C ASN A 43 -34.69 3.26 29.65
N ALA A 44 -35.59 4.17 30.02
CA ALA A 44 -35.58 5.55 29.51
C ALA A 44 -34.22 6.25 29.73
N HIS A 45 -33.61 6.07 30.90
CA HIS A 45 -32.27 6.59 31.20
C HIS A 45 -31.20 6.02 30.26
N ASN A 46 -31.23 4.70 29.98
CA ASN A 46 -30.24 4.05 29.12
C ASN A 46 -30.42 4.42 27.65
N ARG A 47 -31.66 4.67 27.20
CA ARG A 47 -31.94 5.19 25.86
C ARG A 47 -31.32 6.56 25.66
N GLU A 48 -31.56 7.49 26.60
CA GLU A 48 -31.01 8.84 26.53
C GLU A 48 -29.47 8.85 26.64
N ARG A 49 -28.90 7.93 27.42
CA ARG A 49 -27.43 7.73 27.48
C ARG A 49 -26.89 7.22 26.15
N PHE A 50 -27.54 6.21 25.56
CA PHE A 50 -27.15 5.66 24.27
C PHE A 50 -27.26 6.69 23.15
N GLU A 51 -28.33 7.50 23.10
CA GLU A 51 -28.48 8.56 22.10
C GLU A 51 -27.38 9.62 22.22
N ARG A 52 -27.04 10.04 23.45
CA ARG A 52 -25.92 10.96 23.68
C ARG A 52 -24.58 10.37 23.26
N GLU A 53 -24.33 9.10 23.60
CA GLU A 53 -23.12 8.40 23.18
C GLU A 53 -23.07 8.20 21.67
N ARG A 54 -24.20 7.89 21.03
CA ARG A 54 -24.31 7.72 19.57
C ARG A 54 -23.96 9.02 18.85
N VAL A 55 -24.52 10.15 19.27
CA VAL A 55 -24.21 11.47 18.69
C VAL A 55 -22.73 11.82 18.88
N GLN A 56 -22.15 11.50 20.04
CA GLN A 56 -20.72 11.73 20.27
C GLN A 56 -19.84 10.82 19.40
N LEU A 57 -20.19 9.55 19.23
CA LEU A 57 -19.48 8.60 18.38
C LEU A 57 -19.61 8.99 16.89
N GLU A 58 -20.78 9.37 16.43
CA GLU A 58 -21.01 9.89 15.07
C GLU A 58 -20.17 11.15 14.83
N ALA A 59 -20.16 12.09 15.76
CA ALA A 59 -19.34 13.30 15.66
C ALA A 59 -17.83 13.01 15.66
N GLN A 60 -17.37 12.04 16.47
CA GLN A 60 -15.96 11.61 16.46
C GLN A 60 -15.60 10.89 15.16
N ASN A 61 -16.46 10.00 14.66
CA ASN A 61 -16.25 9.32 13.38
C ASN A 61 -16.17 10.31 12.22
N LEU A 62 -17.05 11.32 12.19
CA LEU A 62 -17.02 12.34 11.15
C LEU A 62 -15.71 13.14 11.21
N LYS A 63 -15.28 13.57 12.40
CA LYS A 63 -13.99 14.27 12.58
C LYS A 63 -12.81 13.41 12.12
N ASN A 64 -12.75 12.16 12.56
CA ASN A 64 -11.69 11.25 12.17
C ASN A 64 -11.67 10.99 10.66
N ARG A 65 -12.85 10.91 10.03
CA ARG A 65 -12.98 10.78 8.58
C ARG A 65 -12.46 12.03 7.87
N GLU A 66 -12.87 13.22 8.30
CA GLU A 66 -12.38 14.49 7.73
C GLU A 66 -10.86 14.64 7.88
N GLU A 67 -10.30 14.25 9.04
CA GLU A 67 -8.85 14.24 9.25
C GLU A 67 -8.14 13.25 8.32
N ALA A 68 -8.71 12.06 8.12
CA ALA A 68 -8.19 11.06 7.21
C ALA A 68 -8.28 11.50 5.74
N GLU A 69 -9.37 12.15 5.33
CA GLU A 69 -9.54 12.73 3.99
C GLU A 69 -8.47 13.81 3.73
N ARG A 70 -8.28 14.75 4.66
CA ARG A 70 -7.23 15.77 4.56
C ARG A 70 -5.82 15.19 4.55
N LEU A 71 -5.59 14.08 5.25
CA LEU A 71 -4.30 13.39 5.22
C LEU A 71 -4.08 12.70 3.87
N SER A 72 -5.11 12.04 3.35
CA SER A 72 -5.11 11.39 2.03
C SER A 72 -4.82 12.40 0.91
N GLU A 73 -5.49 13.55 0.91
CA GLU A 73 -5.27 14.60 -0.08
C GLU A 73 -3.85 15.18 -0.03
N ARG A 74 -3.32 15.43 1.18
CA ARG A 74 -1.96 15.98 1.34
C ARG A 74 -0.87 15.02 0.92
N MET A 75 -1.09 13.72 1.10
CA MET A 75 -0.10 12.67 0.84
C MET A 75 -0.42 11.88 -0.44
N HIS A 76 -1.34 12.39 -1.26
CA HIS A 76 -1.70 11.78 -2.53
C HIS A 76 -0.49 11.77 -3.47
N GLY A 77 -0.16 10.58 -4.00
CA GLY A 77 1.02 10.41 -4.85
C GLY A 77 2.34 10.32 -4.11
N LEU A 78 2.32 10.09 -2.79
CA LEU A 78 3.53 9.79 -2.03
C LEU A 78 4.22 8.54 -2.59
N SER A 79 5.45 8.70 -3.05
CA SER A 79 6.33 7.60 -3.41
C SER A 79 7.28 7.29 -2.25
N VAL A 80 7.31 6.04 -1.80
CA VAL A 80 8.19 5.59 -0.72
C VAL A 80 9.27 4.70 -1.30
N ILE A 81 10.53 5.08 -1.10
CA ILE A 81 11.69 4.32 -1.57
C ILE A 81 12.13 3.33 -0.48
N LEU A 82 12.27 2.06 -0.87
CA LEU A 82 12.78 0.99 -0.03
C LEU A 82 14.01 0.36 -0.67
N ILE A 83 15.15 0.50 0.01
CA ILE A 83 16.42 -0.04 -0.43
C ILE A 83 16.60 -1.43 0.17
N ARG A 84 16.73 -2.45 -0.69
CA ARG A 84 16.94 -3.84 -0.27
C ARG A 84 17.90 -4.55 -1.22
N GLN A 85 18.64 -5.50 -0.65
CA GLN A 85 19.55 -6.35 -1.42
C GLN A 85 18.75 -7.33 -2.30
N ALA A 86 19.09 -7.40 -3.57
CA ALA A 86 18.49 -8.30 -4.56
C ALA A 86 19.58 -8.95 -5.41
N GLY A 87 19.30 -10.15 -5.91
CA GLY A 87 20.16 -10.83 -6.88
C GLY A 87 20.02 -10.24 -8.27
N ASP A 88 20.87 -10.70 -9.19
CA ASP A 88 20.98 -10.17 -10.56
C ASP A 88 19.70 -10.34 -11.38
N SER A 89 18.87 -11.33 -11.03
CA SER A 89 17.56 -11.57 -11.63
C SER A 89 16.45 -10.64 -11.13
N GLY A 90 16.77 -9.63 -10.30
CA GLY A 90 15.80 -8.72 -9.69
C GLY A 90 14.98 -9.32 -8.54
N SER A 91 15.30 -10.54 -8.12
CA SER A 91 14.69 -11.18 -6.95
C SER A 91 15.36 -10.71 -5.66
N LEU A 92 14.55 -10.25 -4.71
CA LEU A 92 15.01 -9.81 -3.39
C LEU A 92 15.48 -11.01 -2.56
N TYR A 93 16.59 -10.85 -1.82
CA TYR A 93 17.06 -11.87 -0.89
C TYR A 93 16.13 -12.04 0.34
N GLY A 94 15.24 -11.07 0.57
CA GLY A 94 14.19 -11.12 1.58
C GLY A 94 12.85 -10.68 1.00
N SER A 95 11.84 -10.56 1.84
CA SER A 95 10.53 -10.01 1.46
C SER A 95 10.32 -8.63 2.07
N VAL A 96 9.78 -7.71 1.29
CA VAL A 96 9.26 -6.46 1.83
C VAL A 96 7.87 -6.73 2.41
N THR A 97 7.71 -6.43 3.69
CA THR A 97 6.48 -6.68 4.44
C THR A 97 5.74 -5.38 4.75
N THR A 98 4.50 -5.49 5.24
CA THR A 98 3.71 -4.33 5.69
C THR A 98 4.40 -3.49 6.76
N ARG A 99 5.29 -4.11 7.55
CA ARG A 99 6.09 -3.40 8.56
C ARG A 99 7.11 -2.47 7.92
N ASP A 100 7.85 -2.97 6.93
CA ASP A 100 8.88 -2.18 6.23
C ASP A 100 8.27 -0.97 5.53
N ILE A 101 7.11 -1.18 4.89
CA ILE A 101 6.35 -0.11 4.22
C ILE A 101 5.87 0.93 5.25
N ALA A 102 5.35 0.50 6.40
CA ALA A 102 4.91 1.42 7.45
C ALA A 102 6.06 2.26 8.03
N GLU A 103 7.22 1.63 8.27
CA GLU A 103 8.41 2.34 8.75
C GLU A 103 8.93 3.34 7.72
N ALA A 104 8.97 2.95 6.43
CA ALA A 104 9.41 3.83 5.35
C ALA A 104 8.43 4.98 5.10
N ALA A 105 7.12 4.73 5.14
CA ALA A 105 6.09 5.76 5.07
C ALA A 105 6.18 6.75 6.25
N THR A 106 6.47 6.26 7.45
CA THR A 106 6.66 7.11 8.65
C THR A 106 7.87 8.03 8.49
N LYS A 107 8.97 7.53 7.90
CA LYS A 107 10.14 8.37 7.54
C LYS A 107 9.80 9.43 6.49
N ALA A 108 8.90 9.12 5.56
CA ALA A 108 8.41 10.05 4.55
C ALA A 108 7.36 11.06 5.09
N GLY A 109 7.06 11.03 6.39
CA GLY A 109 6.15 11.97 7.05
C GLY A 109 4.70 11.48 7.19
N LEU A 110 4.40 10.26 6.74
CA LEU A 110 3.09 9.62 6.90
C LEU A 110 3.12 8.64 8.08
N THR A 111 2.63 9.06 9.25
CA THR A 111 2.57 8.17 10.42
C THR A 111 1.49 7.11 10.24
N ILE A 112 1.88 5.90 9.85
CA ILE A 112 1.00 4.74 9.67
C ILE A 112 1.48 3.53 10.45
N THR A 113 0.53 2.65 10.78
CA THR A 113 0.80 1.37 11.44
C THR A 113 0.70 0.22 10.45
N ARG A 114 1.39 -0.90 10.74
CA ARG A 114 1.38 -2.09 9.87
C ARG A 114 -0.02 -2.65 9.55
N ASN A 115 -1.01 -2.42 10.45
CA ASN A 115 -2.38 -2.93 10.28
C ASN A 115 -3.18 -2.11 9.26
N GLN A 116 -2.73 -0.89 8.96
CA GLN A 116 -3.36 -0.01 7.98
C GLN A 116 -2.87 -0.30 6.55
N VAL A 117 -1.74 -1.01 6.39
CA VAL A 117 -1.22 -1.38 5.07
C VAL A 117 -1.90 -2.65 4.59
N ILE A 118 -2.58 -2.58 3.45
CA ILE A 118 -3.22 -3.72 2.81
C ILE A 118 -2.26 -4.28 1.77
N LEU A 119 -1.62 -5.39 2.11
CA LEU A 119 -0.71 -6.11 1.22
C LEU A 119 -1.09 -7.60 1.22
N PRO A 120 -1.63 -8.14 0.11
CA PRO A 120 -2.08 -9.54 0.06
C PRO A 120 -0.90 -10.52 0.07
N GLU A 121 0.18 -10.17 -0.64
CA GLU A 121 1.40 -10.98 -0.73
C GLU A 121 2.64 -10.11 -0.50
N PRO A 122 3.64 -10.60 0.25
CA PRO A 122 4.91 -9.88 0.41
C PRO A 122 5.63 -9.68 -0.92
N ILE A 123 6.24 -8.51 -1.11
CA ILE A 123 6.97 -8.16 -2.34
C ILE A 123 8.34 -8.84 -2.33
N LYS A 124 8.67 -9.55 -3.41
CA LYS A 124 9.92 -10.34 -3.56
C LYS A 124 10.76 -9.95 -4.78
N GLN A 125 10.32 -8.96 -5.54
CA GLN A 125 11.02 -8.48 -6.72
C GLN A 125 11.24 -6.97 -6.61
N LEU A 126 12.27 -6.47 -7.29
CA LEU A 126 12.50 -5.04 -7.47
C LEU A 126 11.44 -4.45 -8.40
N GLY A 127 11.13 -3.17 -8.20
CA GLY A 127 10.21 -2.43 -9.04
C GLY A 127 9.27 -1.51 -8.27
N LEU A 128 8.30 -0.95 -9.01
CA LEU A 128 7.28 -0.06 -8.49
C LEU A 128 6.00 -0.85 -8.21
N TYR A 129 5.48 -0.72 -6.99
CA TYR A 129 4.27 -1.41 -6.55
C TYR A 129 3.31 -0.42 -5.92
N ASP A 130 2.06 -0.39 -6.40
CA ASP A 130 1.02 0.40 -5.77
C ASP A 130 0.39 -0.37 -4.60
N VAL A 131 0.53 0.18 -3.40
CA VAL A 131 0.04 -0.43 -2.16
C VAL A 131 -1.08 0.42 -1.58
N SER A 132 -2.20 -0.22 -1.25
CA SER A 132 -3.33 0.45 -0.62
C SER A 132 -3.11 0.58 0.90
N VAL A 133 -3.27 1.79 1.43
CA VAL A 133 -3.22 2.11 2.84
C VAL A 133 -4.60 2.58 3.31
N ALA A 134 -5.18 1.89 4.28
CA ALA A 134 -6.45 2.24 4.90
C ALA A 134 -6.22 3.18 6.09
N LEU A 135 -6.57 4.45 5.93
CA LEU A 135 -6.45 5.45 6.99
C LEU A 135 -7.67 5.41 7.92
N HIS A 136 -8.86 5.25 7.33
CA HIS A 136 -10.15 5.13 8.00
C HIS A 136 -10.98 4.03 7.31
N PRO A 137 -11.95 3.39 7.98
CA PRO A 137 -12.83 2.40 7.34
C PRO A 137 -13.50 2.81 6.02
N GLU A 138 -13.66 4.12 5.79
CA GLU A 138 -14.25 4.69 4.57
C GLU A 138 -13.21 5.36 3.64
N VAL A 139 -11.96 5.50 4.10
CA VAL A 139 -10.92 6.26 3.37
C VAL A 139 -9.67 5.40 3.21
N SER A 140 -9.40 5.00 1.98
CA SER A 140 -8.16 4.37 1.54
C SER A 140 -7.40 5.26 0.56
N MET A 141 -6.07 5.13 0.57
CA MET A 141 -5.15 5.86 -0.29
C MET A 141 -4.18 4.87 -0.94
N GLN A 142 -3.77 5.14 -2.18
CA GLN A 142 -2.72 4.39 -2.85
C GLN A 142 -1.36 5.08 -2.61
N VAL A 143 -0.36 4.28 -2.26
CA VAL A 143 1.03 4.71 -2.06
C VAL A 143 1.91 3.90 -2.99
N THR A 144 2.71 4.58 -3.80
CA THR A 144 3.65 3.91 -4.71
C THR A 144 4.91 3.54 -3.92
N VAL A 145 5.17 2.25 -3.81
CA VAL A 145 6.34 1.69 -3.14
C VAL A 145 7.37 1.35 -4.21
N ASN A 146 8.49 2.07 -4.19
CA ASN A 146 9.61 1.84 -5.10
C ASN A 146 10.69 1.00 -4.40
N VAL A 147 10.93 -0.22 -4.88
CA VAL A 147 11.91 -1.14 -4.30
C VAL A 147 13.13 -1.25 -5.22
N ALA A 148 14.29 -0.78 -4.72
CA ALA A 148 15.54 -0.66 -5.48
C ALA A 148 16.76 -1.20 -4.69
N ARG A 149 17.90 -1.45 -5.37
CA ARG A 149 19.15 -1.86 -4.68
C ARG A 149 19.95 -0.67 -4.17
N SER A 150 19.83 0.49 -4.81
CA SER A 150 20.49 1.75 -4.41
C SER A 150 19.56 2.96 -4.58
N GLU A 151 19.92 4.08 -3.97
CA GLU A 151 19.18 5.36 -4.11
C GLU A 151 19.21 5.85 -5.57
N GLU A 152 20.33 5.69 -6.27
CA GLU A 152 20.48 6.04 -7.68
C GLU A 152 19.58 5.18 -8.59
N GLU A 153 19.43 3.88 -8.30
CA GLU A 153 18.47 3.02 -9.01
C GLU A 153 17.02 3.44 -8.76
N ALA A 154 16.68 3.83 -7.53
CA ALA A 154 15.34 4.28 -7.18
C ALA A 154 14.94 5.53 -7.96
N GLU A 155 15.86 6.48 -8.13
CA GLU A 155 15.62 7.68 -8.93
C GLU A 155 15.45 7.38 -10.43
N ARG A 156 16.23 6.43 -10.98
CA ARG A 156 16.07 5.97 -12.37
C ARG A 156 14.70 5.32 -12.60
N GLN A 157 14.28 4.46 -11.68
CA GLN A 157 12.97 3.82 -11.72
C GLN A 157 11.83 4.85 -11.62
N ALA A 158 11.98 5.88 -10.77
CA ALA A 158 11.00 6.97 -10.66
C ALA A 158 10.89 7.81 -11.96
N ARG A 159 11.96 7.89 -12.76
CA ARG A 159 11.97 8.55 -14.08
C ARG A 159 11.40 7.68 -15.22
N GLY A 160 11.08 6.42 -14.96
CA GLY A 160 10.49 5.51 -15.96
C GLY A 160 11.52 4.78 -16.83
N GLU A 161 12.79 4.73 -16.42
CA GLU A 161 13.78 3.88 -17.08
C GLU A 161 13.59 2.43 -16.59
N GLU A 162 13.15 1.53 -17.47
CA GLU A 162 13.10 0.10 -17.19
C GLU A 162 14.53 -0.42 -16.98
N ILE A 163 14.82 -0.93 -15.79
CA ILE A 163 16.02 -1.74 -15.57
C ILE A 163 15.74 -3.11 -16.18
N GLY A 164 15.99 -3.21 -17.48
CA GLY A 164 16.06 -4.45 -18.23
C GLY A 164 17.48 -4.62 -18.77
N ALA A 165 18.20 -5.57 -18.17
CA ALA A 165 19.47 -6.16 -18.61
C ALA A 165 20.70 -5.26 -18.71
N ASP A 166 21.76 -5.68 -18.00
CA ASP A 166 23.16 -5.60 -18.41
C ASP A 166 23.56 -4.35 -19.21
N ILE A 167 23.94 -3.28 -18.51
CA ILE A 167 24.99 -2.41 -19.05
C ILE A 167 26.27 -3.17 -18.75
N ASP A 168 26.84 -3.73 -19.82
CA ASP A 168 28.11 -4.43 -19.86
C ASP A 168 29.12 -3.88 -18.85
N ASP A 169 29.57 -4.73 -17.95
CA ASP A 169 30.92 -4.66 -17.37
C ASP A 169 31.91 -4.91 -18.53
N GLU A 170 32.03 -3.97 -19.48
CA GLU A 170 33.30 -3.81 -20.18
C GLU A 170 34.21 -3.01 -19.25
N PRO A 171 35.28 -3.60 -18.69
CA PRO A 171 36.31 -2.80 -18.07
C PRO A 171 36.86 -1.90 -19.19
N THR A 172 36.78 -0.58 -19.00
CA THR A 172 37.52 0.38 -19.82
C THR A 172 39.01 0.15 -19.59
N LEU A 173 39.56 -0.89 -20.21
CA LEU A 173 40.98 -1.11 -20.39
C LEU A 173 41.41 -0.13 -21.47
N ALA A 174 42.22 0.82 -21.05
CA ALA A 174 42.98 1.69 -21.91
C ALA A 174 43.68 0.89 -23.01
N ASP A 175 43.56 1.32 -24.26
CA ASP A 175 44.66 1.19 -25.20
C ASP A 175 44.77 2.43 -26.07
N GLU A 176 46.01 2.85 -26.23
CA GLU A 176 46.46 4.05 -26.91
C GLU A 176 46.35 3.92 -28.44
N GLY A 177 46.54 5.06 -29.10
CA GLY A 177 46.26 5.30 -30.51
C GLY A 177 46.76 4.27 -31.51
N VAL A 178 45.95 4.06 -32.56
CA VAL A 178 46.41 3.65 -33.88
C VAL A 178 45.79 4.58 -34.93
N VAL A 179 46.69 5.36 -35.53
CA VAL A 179 46.67 6.07 -36.81
C VAL A 179 45.58 5.65 -37.81
N THR A 180 44.80 6.63 -38.25
CA THR A 180 43.96 6.57 -39.45
C THR A 180 44.79 6.93 -40.69
N GLU A 181 45.22 5.94 -41.48
CA GLU A 181 45.53 6.15 -42.91
C GLU A 181 44.25 5.92 -43.72
N GLY A 182 43.98 6.88 -44.61
CA GLY A 182 42.73 7.02 -45.35
C GLY A 182 42.49 5.94 -46.39
N GLU A 183 41.20 5.67 -46.57
CA GLU A 183 40.60 4.88 -47.63
C GLU A 183 41.04 5.38 -49.02
N VAL A 184 41.43 4.44 -49.88
CA VAL A 184 41.44 4.62 -51.33
C VAL A 184 40.08 4.12 -51.84
N SER A 185 39.29 5.05 -52.34
CA SER A 185 37.99 4.88 -52.99
C SER A 185 38.11 4.40 -54.44
N GLU A 186 37.21 3.49 -54.82
CA GLU A 186 36.51 3.38 -56.13
C GLU A 186 37.38 3.15 -57.39
N GLU A 187 36.97 2.50 -58.48
CA GLU A 187 35.70 1.97 -58.95
C GLU A 187 36.03 0.88 -60.00
N THR A 188 34.96 0.28 -60.50
CA THR A 188 34.78 -0.89 -61.35
C THR A 188 35.52 -1.00 -62.68
N ALA A 189 35.64 -2.27 -63.07
CA ALA A 189 36.07 -2.84 -64.34
C ALA A 189 35.46 -2.23 -65.61
N ILE A 190 36.30 -2.13 -66.66
CA ILE A 190 35.88 -2.13 -68.07
C ILE A 190 36.82 -3.07 -68.84
N GLU A 191 36.20 -3.86 -69.71
CA GLU A 191 36.65 -4.93 -70.61
C GLU A 191 37.73 -4.58 -71.67
N GLU A 192 38.39 -5.67 -72.15
CA GLU A 192 38.96 -5.91 -73.50
C GLU A 192 40.08 -4.97 -74.01
N THR A 193 41.24 -5.38 -74.56
CA THR A 193 41.75 -6.60 -75.24
C THR A 193 43.29 -6.47 -75.36
N PRO A 194 44.06 -7.54 -75.66
CA PRO A 194 45.53 -7.50 -75.75
C PRO A 194 46.09 -7.33 -77.18
N ALA A 195 47.39 -6.99 -77.24
CA ALA A 195 48.33 -7.00 -78.39
C ALA A 195 48.24 -5.79 -79.35
N VAL A 196 49.33 -5.14 -79.79
CA VAL A 196 50.74 -5.50 -80.05
C VAL A 196 51.61 -4.27 -79.79
#